data_AF-A0A835XQ80-F1
#
_entry.id   AF-A0A835XQ80-F1
#
_cell.length_a   1.000
_cell.length_b   1.000
_cell.length_c   1.000
_cell.angle_alpha   90.00
_cell.angle_beta   90.00
_cell.angle_gamma   90.00
#
_symmetry.space_group_name_H-M   'P 1'
#
loop_
_entity.id
_entity.type
_entity.pdbx_description
1 polymer ?
#
loop_
_entity_poly.entity_id
_entity_poly.type
_entity_poly.pdbx_seq_one_letter_code
_entity_poly.pdbx_strand_id
1 'polypeptide(L)'
;MSACDCVCHDSGTRAPKRGHLARAVEQREAARRITEAAKTEILRYYGDQRSYDAIANNALKDDFKRKGREFKERAAEAQMLETVYQNERQRVLSSIRAEEEEKIALAMARKQQDKDRGDKEIQRLREQSEELRDLAEKIRVARVNKERADQLVEKKQLTAQAQEYDRAINQYVNDSAAAAEAMEAENQMKRRDANVKARMMLEEQMVEKQEAARLAEAEAVRERAMIDEVVKRIMEEDMAEMATKRQRQEDTKAFIATFLQQQDELRRKQAEAAAAEDKKIAEYWQNVREREREEAERQAMRKEIADRMYEKVKKEMEMEMARREEEEELINMLRQEELEAKRRAEDEERKRKAEEGRLEMMRANQYQMRLKEEREAAFRAEEEEFRQRMLAKFAEDERLEQMNAQKRRMRQAEHMREVQRLIDEKRKAFEEAKARDEADDVARRVEDERVKGLVEEERKKLLREAAELKDFLPRGVLRDQGDVDYIAQVLEEMRLNRAKQGRA
;
A
#
# COMPACT_ATOMS: atom_id res chain seq x y z
N MET A 1 96.59 19.78 51.93
CA MET A 1 98.00 19.35 51.90
C MET A 1 98.53 19.38 53.31
N SER A 2 99.59 18.60 53.55
CA SER A 2 100.67 18.87 54.50
C SER A 2 100.28 19.70 55.71
N ALA A 3 100.33 19.27 56.95
CA ALA A 3 101.28 18.39 57.61
C ALA A 3 100.73 18.33 59.06
N CYS A 4 100.91 17.28 59.85
CA CYS A 4 102.21 16.81 60.31
C CYS A 4 103.03 17.94 60.91
N ASP A 5 104.04 17.50 61.61
CA ASP A 5 105.23 18.29 61.79
C ASP A 5 105.04 19.57 62.56
N CYS A 6 106.21 20.18 62.72
CA CYS A 6 106.37 21.49 63.27
C CYS A 6 105.60 21.58 64.59
N VAL A 7 105.60 20.47 65.33
CA VAL A 7 106.77 19.90 66.00
C VAL A 7 106.94 20.80 67.19
N CYS A 8 106.25 20.40 68.24
CA CYS A 8 107.01 19.65 69.20
C CYS A 8 107.74 20.67 70.07
N HIS A 9 108.73 20.21 70.77
CA HIS A 9 108.45 19.09 71.64
C HIS A 9 108.11 19.81 72.93
N ASP A 10 108.98 19.74 73.90
CA ASP A 10 108.60 19.41 75.26
C ASP A 10 109.52 20.23 76.17
N SER A 11 109.04 21.28 76.88
CA SER A 11 109.71 21.86 78.10
C SER A 11 109.18 23.25 78.54
N GLY A 12 108.77 23.57 79.77
CA GLY A 12 108.61 22.74 80.98
C GLY A 12 108.99 23.45 82.30
N THR A 13 108.73 22.76 83.46
CA THR A 13 109.43 22.91 84.78
C THR A 13 109.79 21.67 85.70
N ARG A 14 110.77 20.78 85.37
CA ARG A 14 111.78 20.22 86.35
C ARG A 14 112.45 21.39 87.09
N ALA A 15 113.09 21.19 88.26
CA ALA A 15 114.13 22.07 88.83
C ALA A 15 114.77 23.01 87.78
N PRO A 16 114.68 24.36 87.86
CA PRO A 16 115.06 25.26 88.97
C PRO A 16 113.87 25.83 89.78
N LYS A 17 114.03 26.91 90.57
CA LYS A 17 113.92 28.34 90.14
C LYS A 17 113.00 28.56 88.94
N ARG A 18 111.96 27.78 88.81
CA ARG A 18 110.99 27.86 87.72
C ARG A 18 109.67 28.45 88.17
N GLY A 19 109.55 28.75 89.47
CA GLY A 19 108.64 29.76 90.00
C GLY A 19 108.71 31.07 89.21
N HIS A 20 109.82 31.40 88.53
CA HIS A 20 109.84 32.57 87.66
C HIS A 20 109.10 32.38 86.32
N LEU A 21 109.16 31.21 85.68
CA LEU A 21 108.45 30.92 84.42
C LEU A 21 106.99 30.53 84.65
N ALA A 22 106.73 29.73 85.70
CA ALA A 22 105.38 29.47 86.17
C ALA A 22 104.69 30.76 86.61
N ARG A 23 105.36 31.64 87.40
CA ARG A 23 104.76 32.94 87.78
C ARG A 23 104.53 33.86 86.59
N ALA A 24 105.36 33.87 85.55
CA ALA A 24 105.15 34.73 84.38
C ALA A 24 103.96 34.26 83.51
N VAL A 25 103.82 32.94 83.33
CA VAL A 25 102.64 32.36 82.66
C VAL A 25 101.38 32.57 83.51
N GLU A 26 101.46 32.35 84.83
CA GLU A 26 100.35 32.64 85.74
C GLU A 26 99.96 34.11 85.78
N GLN A 27 100.91 35.05 85.68
CA GLN A 27 100.60 36.49 85.59
C GLN A 27 99.91 36.85 84.26
N ARG A 28 100.34 36.27 83.13
CA ARG A 28 99.68 36.50 81.83
C ARG A 28 98.30 35.85 81.78
N GLU A 29 98.15 34.65 82.32
CA GLU A 29 96.84 34.01 82.46
C GLU A 29 95.94 34.77 83.41
N ALA A 30 96.45 35.24 84.56
CA ALA A 30 95.69 36.08 85.47
C ALA A 30 95.23 37.38 84.78
N ALA A 31 96.11 38.06 84.04
CA ALA A 31 95.74 39.26 83.28
C ALA A 31 94.69 38.97 82.20
N ARG A 32 94.83 37.86 81.45
CA ARG A 32 93.80 37.43 80.48
C ARG A 32 92.47 37.14 81.15
N ARG A 33 92.46 36.36 82.23
CA ARG A 33 91.26 36.05 83.01
C ARG A 33 90.57 37.32 83.52
N ILE A 34 91.33 38.33 83.95
CA ILE A 34 90.76 39.64 84.36
C ILE A 34 90.14 40.36 83.16
N THR A 35 90.82 40.43 82.02
CA THR A 35 90.26 41.09 80.82
C THR A 35 89.06 40.35 80.22
N GLU A 36 89.05 39.02 80.26
CA GLU A 36 87.94 38.18 79.82
C GLU A 36 86.76 38.30 80.79
N ALA A 37 87.01 38.38 82.11
CA ALA A 37 85.97 38.68 83.09
C ALA A 37 85.30 40.04 82.80
N ALA A 38 86.09 41.09 82.55
CA ALA A 38 85.54 42.41 82.18
C ALA A 38 84.76 42.38 80.86
N LYS A 39 85.26 41.70 79.82
CA LYS A 39 84.54 41.55 78.54
C LYS A 39 83.26 40.74 78.67
N THR A 40 83.29 39.65 79.43
CA THR A 40 82.10 38.82 79.67
C THR A 40 81.05 39.55 80.47
N GLU A 41 81.44 40.40 81.43
CA GLU A 41 80.52 41.27 82.15
C GLU A 41 79.85 42.30 81.22
N ILE A 42 80.62 42.98 80.36
CA ILE A 42 80.07 43.91 79.37
C ILE A 42 79.14 43.19 78.38
N LEU A 43 79.52 42.01 77.89
CA LEU A 43 78.68 41.22 76.99
C LEU A 43 77.40 40.73 77.67
N ARG A 44 77.45 40.37 78.96
CA ARG A 44 76.25 40.06 79.75
C ARG A 44 75.33 41.26 79.85
N TYR A 45 75.86 42.43 80.22
CA TYR A 45 75.08 43.66 80.32
C TYR A 45 74.35 44.00 79.00
N TYR A 46 75.05 43.99 77.87
CA TYR A 46 74.42 44.25 76.57
C TYR A 46 73.52 43.09 76.10
N GLY A 47 73.81 41.85 76.49
CA GLY A 47 72.95 40.69 76.24
C GLY A 47 71.61 40.82 76.96
N ASP A 48 71.65 41.17 78.25
CA ASP A 48 70.48 41.45 79.07
C ASP A 48 69.70 42.62 78.49
N GLN A 49 70.36 43.72 78.11
CA GLN A 49 69.69 44.87 77.52
C GLN A 49 68.97 44.55 76.20
N ARG A 50 69.59 43.75 75.30
CA ARG A 50 68.90 43.27 74.08
C ARG A 50 67.70 42.39 74.41
N SER A 51 67.77 41.58 75.46
CA SER A 51 66.65 40.73 75.89
C SER A 51 65.48 41.59 76.40
N TYR A 52 65.75 42.65 77.17
CA TYR A 52 64.74 43.59 77.64
C TYR A 52 64.12 44.38 76.48
N ASP A 53 64.90 44.82 75.50
CA ASP A 53 64.38 45.50 74.31
C ASP A 53 63.47 44.58 73.49
N ALA A 54 63.80 43.29 73.37
CA ALA A 54 62.95 42.30 72.70
C ALA A 54 61.63 42.09 73.47
N ILE A 55 61.68 42.02 74.81
CA ILE A 55 60.51 41.91 75.67
C ILE A 55 59.62 43.16 75.53
N ALA A 56 60.20 44.36 75.57
CA ALA A 56 59.47 45.61 75.43
C ALA A 56 58.76 45.73 74.06
N ASN A 57 59.46 45.37 72.98
CA ASN A 57 58.88 45.35 71.63
C ASN A 57 57.75 44.32 71.50
N ASN A 58 57.88 43.17 72.14
CA ASN A 58 56.81 42.16 72.16
C ASN A 58 55.62 42.61 73.01
N ALA A 59 55.84 43.28 74.14
CA ALA A 59 54.77 43.82 74.97
C ALA A 59 53.87 44.80 74.22
N LEU A 60 54.45 45.67 73.37
CA LEU A 60 53.67 46.55 72.50
C LEU A 60 52.84 45.75 71.47
N LYS A 61 53.43 44.75 70.82
CA LYS A 61 52.73 43.89 69.85
C LYS A 61 51.61 43.09 70.50
N ASP A 62 51.81 42.64 71.73
CA ASP A 62 50.81 41.86 72.46
C ASP A 62 49.63 42.72 72.89
N ASP A 63 49.83 44.01 73.22
CA ASP A 63 48.72 44.94 73.44
C ASP A 63 47.90 45.18 72.15
N PHE A 64 48.56 45.35 70.99
CA PHE A 64 47.86 45.44 69.70
C PHE A 64 47.09 44.15 69.37
N LYS A 65 47.67 42.98 69.62
CA LYS A 65 46.97 41.70 69.42
C LYS A 65 45.78 41.54 70.37
N ARG A 66 45.91 41.99 71.62
CA ARG A 66 44.82 41.94 72.61
C ARG A 66 43.64 42.79 72.16
N LYS A 67 43.90 44.06 71.80
CA LYS A 67 42.89 44.96 71.20
C LYS A 67 42.25 44.36 69.93
N GLY A 68 43.06 43.73 69.08
CA GLY A 68 42.57 43.05 67.87
C GLY A 68 41.69 41.82 68.16
N ARG A 69 42.00 41.04 69.21
CA ARG A 69 41.17 39.90 69.64
C ARG A 69 39.86 40.38 70.24
N GLU A 70 39.90 41.37 71.11
CA GLU A 70 38.71 41.97 71.71
C GLU A 70 37.77 42.55 70.63
N PHE A 71 38.32 43.22 69.61
CA PHE A 71 37.52 43.70 68.47
C PHE A 71 36.89 42.54 67.68
N LYS A 72 37.64 41.45 67.45
CA LYS A 72 37.11 40.26 66.76
C LYS A 72 36.02 39.55 67.56
N GLU A 73 36.18 39.44 68.88
CA GLU A 73 35.18 38.85 69.77
C GLU A 73 33.89 39.68 69.76
N ARG A 74 33.99 41.01 69.90
CA ARG A 74 32.83 41.91 69.74
C ARG A 74 32.16 41.78 68.37
N ALA A 75 32.95 41.70 67.29
CA ALA A 75 32.40 41.53 65.95
C ALA A 75 31.71 40.17 65.78
N ALA A 76 32.25 39.10 66.36
CA ALA A 76 31.65 37.77 66.34
C ALA A 76 30.34 37.73 67.14
N GLU A 77 30.29 38.37 68.32
CA GLU A 77 29.06 38.51 69.11
C GLU A 77 27.99 39.31 68.34
N ALA A 78 28.38 40.42 67.71
CA ALA A 78 27.47 41.21 66.88
C ALA A 78 26.94 40.41 65.68
N GLN A 79 27.79 39.61 65.02
CA GLN A 79 27.38 38.74 63.92
C GLN A 79 26.42 37.65 64.38
N MET A 80 26.67 37.01 65.53
CA MET A 80 25.73 36.03 66.08
C MET A 80 24.37 36.66 66.38
N LEU A 81 24.35 37.83 67.04
CA LEU A 81 23.10 38.55 67.33
C LEU A 81 22.36 38.94 66.05
N GLU A 82 23.08 39.44 65.04
CA GLU A 82 22.50 39.79 63.74
C GLU A 82 21.92 38.56 63.05
N THR A 83 22.59 37.40 63.08
CA THR A 83 22.04 36.17 62.47
C THR A 83 20.77 35.70 63.18
N VAL A 84 20.71 35.78 64.51
CA VAL A 84 19.51 35.43 65.28
C VAL A 84 18.37 36.39 64.94
N TYR A 85 18.66 37.69 64.87
CA TYR A 85 17.68 38.70 64.49
C TYR A 85 17.17 38.49 63.06
N GLN A 86 18.04 38.22 62.10
CA GLN A 86 17.66 37.93 60.71
C GLN A 86 16.83 36.67 60.58
N ASN A 87 17.19 35.60 61.30
CA ASN A 87 16.42 34.36 61.32
C ASN A 87 15.02 34.58 61.88
N GLU A 88 14.89 35.32 62.98
CA GLU A 88 13.59 35.61 63.58
C GLU A 88 12.75 36.52 62.68
N ARG A 89 13.37 37.56 62.10
CA ARG A 89 12.72 38.41 61.10
C ARG A 89 12.25 37.59 59.89
N GLN A 90 13.05 36.64 59.42
CA GLN A 90 12.70 35.79 58.29
C GLN A 90 11.55 34.84 58.65
N ARG A 91 11.53 34.29 59.86
CA ARG A 91 10.41 33.48 60.37
C ARG A 91 9.11 34.27 60.41
N VAL A 92 9.14 35.48 60.96
CA VAL A 92 7.96 36.38 61.01
C VAL A 92 7.50 36.77 59.60
N LEU A 93 8.42 37.10 58.69
CA LEU A 93 8.06 37.40 57.30
C LEU A 93 7.46 36.17 56.60
N SER A 94 7.98 34.97 56.88
CA SER A 94 7.44 33.72 56.35
C SER A 94 6.05 33.41 56.89
N SER A 95 5.78 33.67 58.17
CA SER A 95 4.45 33.46 58.75
C SER A 95 3.42 34.44 58.18
N ILE A 96 3.77 35.73 58.08
CA ILE A 96 2.91 36.74 57.44
C ILE A 96 2.61 36.35 55.99
N ARG A 97 3.62 35.89 55.25
CA ARG A 97 3.44 35.44 53.86
C ARG A 97 2.48 34.25 53.78
N ALA A 98 2.62 33.26 54.66
CA ALA A 98 1.73 32.10 54.68
C ALA A 98 0.27 32.51 54.99
N GLU A 99 0.05 33.41 55.95
CA GLU A 99 -1.28 33.92 56.28
C GLU A 99 -1.92 34.69 55.11
N GLU A 100 -1.15 35.53 54.41
CA GLU A 100 -1.66 36.25 53.23
C GLU A 100 -1.94 35.30 52.05
N GLU A 101 -1.10 34.28 51.84
CA GLU A 101 -1.34 33.24 50.82
C GLU A 101 -2.63 32.46 51.12
N GLU A 102 -2.89 32.11 52.37
CA GLU A 102 -4.16 31.46 52.79
C GLU A 102 -5.37 32.37 52.56
N LYS A 103 -5.28 33.67 52.94
CA LYS A 103 -6.36 34.64 52.68
C LYS A 103 -6.65 34.79 51.19
N ILE A 104 -5.61 34.85 50.35
CA ILE A 104 -5.75 34.93 48.90
C ILE A 104 -6.40 33.65 48.36
N ALA A 105 -5.95 32.48 48.82
CA ALA A 105 -6.52 31.20 48.39
C ALA A 105 -8.01 31.10 48.74
N LEU A 106 -8.41 31.49 49.96
CA LEU A 106 -9.81 31.54 50.37
C LEU A 106 -10.64 32.54 49.56
N ALA A 107 -10.11 33.72 49.29
CA ALA A 107 -10.78 34.73 48.47
C ALA A 107 -10.97 34.26 47.01
N MET A 108 -9.97 33.60 46.44
CA MET A 108 -10.04 33.01 45.10
C MET A 108 -11.03 31.85 45.03
N ALA A 109 -11.01 30.95 46.02
CA ALA A 109 -11.96 29.86 46.13
C ALA A 109 -13.40 30.38 46.24
N ARG A 110 -13.64 31.42 47.04
CA ARG A 110 -14.96 32.04 47.17
C ARG A 110 -15.43 32.66 45.85
N LYS A 111 -14.57 33.42 45.16
CA LYS A 111 -14.88 33.96 43.83
C LYS A 111 -15.21 32.86 42.81
N GLN A 112 -14.48 31.75 42.86
CA GLN A 112 -14.75 30.63 41.97
C GLN A 112 -16.08 29.95 42.31
N GLN A 113 -16.37 29.73 43.59
CA GLN A 113 -17.66 29.17 44.02
C GLN A 113 -18.84 30.05 43.64
N ASP A 114 -18.72 31.38 43.76
CA ASP A 114 -19.77 32.31 43.35
C ASP A 114 -19.99 32.28 41.83
N LYS A 115 -18.92 32.16 41.01
CA LYS A 115 -19.03 31.95 39.56
C LYS A 115 -19.71 30.62 39.24
N ASP A 116 -19.23 29.53 39.83
CA ASP A 116 -19.79 28.19 39.60
C ASP A 116 -21.26 28.12 40.03
N ARG A 117 -21.64 28.83 41.11
CA ARG A 117 -23.03 28.95 41.55
C ARG A 117 -23.85 29.71 40.51
N GLY A 118 -23.37 30.85 40.03
CA GLY A 118 -24.03 31.62 38.97
C GLY A 118 -24.21 30.83 37.67
N ASP A 119 -23.18 30.10 37.23
CA ASP A 119 -23.23 29.28 36.02
C ASP A 119 -24.22 28.12 36.18
N LYS A 120 -24.23 27.45 37.34
CA LYS A 120 -25.21 26.41 37.66
C LYS A 120 -26.64 26.94 37.74
N GLU A 121 -26.83 28.13 38.28
CA GLU A 121 -28.13 28.81 38.30
C GLU A 121 -28.60 29.11 36.86
N ILE A 122 -27.73 29.65 36.01
CA ILE A 122 -28.04 29.89 34.59
C ILE A 122 -28.35 28.58 33.86
N GLN A 123 -27.56 27.52 34.09
CA GLN A 123 -27.80 26.22 33.50
C GLN A 123 -29.17 25.66 33.93
N ARG A 124 -29.47 25.70 35.23
CA ARG A 124 -30.76 25.29 35.78
C ARG A 124 -31.91 26.08 35.16
N LEU A 125 -31.76 27.40 35.01
CA LEU A 125 -32.78 28.24 34.37
C LEU A 125 -32.98 27.89 32.89
N ARG A 126 -31.91 27.59 32.14
CA ARG A 126 -31.99 27.14 30.74
C ARG A 126 -32.67 25.77 30.61
N GLU A 127 -32.42 24.86 31.54
CA GLU A 127 -33.02 23.52 31.56
C GLU A 127 -34.47 23.53 32.03
N GLN A 128 -34.83 24.39 32.99
CA GLN A 128 -36.18 24.45 33.56
C GLN A 128 -37.13 25.33 32.75
N SER A 129 -36.64 26.43 32.15
CA SER A 129 -37.48 27.31 31.32
C SER A 129 -37.88 26.61 30.02
N GLU A 130 -39.19 26.56 29.77
CA GLU A 130 -39.76 26.08 28.50
C GLU A 130 -39.51 27.10 27.37
N GLU A 131 -39.67 28.39 27.65
CA GLU A 131 -39.44 29.48 26.68
C GLU A 131 -38.02 29.48 26.10
N LEU A 132 -37.00 29.22 26.94
CA LEU A 132 -35.61 29.12 26.50
C LEU A 132 -35.35 27.85 25.68
N ARG A 133 -36.05 26.75 25.99
CA ARG A 133 -35.98 25.51 25.22
C ARG A 133 -36.60 25.68 23.84
N ASP A 134 -37.78 26.29 23.77
CA ASP A 134 -38.46 26.61 22.52
C ASP A 134 -37.65 27.56 21.65
N LEU A 135 -37.04 28.59 22.24
CA LEU A 135 -36.16 29.51 21.52
C LEU A 135 -34.91 28.78 21.01
N ALA A 136 -34.28 27.94 21.83
CA ALA A 136 -33.13 27.15 21.43
C ALA A 136 -33.47 26.18 20.29
N GLU A 137 -34.65 25.58 20.32
CA GLU A 137 -35.15 24.71 19.24
C GLU A 137 -35.41 25.50 17.96
N LYS A 138 -36.09 26.66 18.03
CA LYS A 138 -36.28 27.56 16.88
C LYS A 138 -34.95 28.00 16.26
N ILE A 139 -33.95 28.31 17.09
CA ILE A 139 -32.60 28.66 16.62
C ILE A 139 -31.92 27.44 15.97
N ARG A 140 -32.07 26.23 16.51
CA ARG A 140 -31.56 25.01 15.87
C ARG A 140 -32.20 24.77 14.52
N VAL A 141 -33.53 24.90 14.42
CA VAL A 141 -34.26 24.80 13.15
C VAL A 141 -33.78 25.86 12.16
N ALA A 142 -33.58 27.11 12.60
CA ALA A 142 -33.04 28.17 11.74
C ALA A 142 -31.63 27.84 11.21
N ARG A 143 -30.76 27.25 12.04
CA ARG A 143 -29.44 26.79 11.60
C ARG A 143 -29.53 25.67 10.56
N VAL A 144 -30.39 24.68 10.78
CA VAL A 144 -30.63 23.59 9.80
C VAL A 144 -31.20 24.15 8.50
N ASN A 145 -32.12 25.12 8.57
CA ASN A 145 -32.67 25.76 7.38
C ASN A 145 -31.61 26.54 6.59
N LYS A 146 -30.69 27.21 7.27
CA LYS A 146 -29.53 27.85 6.62
C LYS A 146 -28.66 26.81 5.92
N GLU A 147 -28.29 25.74 6.61
CA GLU A 147 -27.48 24.66 6.03
C GLU A 147 -28.18 24.02 4.82
N ARG A 148 -29.50 23.81 4.89
CA ARG A 148 -30.28 23.31 3.76
C ARG A 148 -30.29 24.27 2.58
N ALA A 149 -30.33 25.58 2.82
CA ALA A 149 -30.23 26.58 1.77
C ALA A 149 -28.84 26.54 1.10
N ASP A 150 -27.78 26.42 1.89
CA ASP A 150 -26.41 26.28 1.39
C ASP A 150 -26.24 24.99 0.56
N GLN A 151 -26.79 23.86 1.03
CA GLN A 151 -26.82 22.59 0.28
C GLN A 151 -27.57 22.70 -1.06
N LEU A 152 -28.66 23.46 -1.12
CA LEU A 152 -29.39 23.69 -2.37
C LEU A 152 -28.58 24.53 -3.36
N VAL A 153 -27.81 25.51 -2.87
CA VAL A 153 -26.90 26.30 -3.70
C VAL A 153 -25.76 25.43 -4.22
N GLU A 154 -25.14 24.61 -3.37
CA GLU A 154 -24.10 23.66 -3.75
C GLU A 154 -24.61 22.66 -4.80
N LYS A 155 -25.78 22.07 -4.56
CA LYS A 155 -26.41 21.15 -5.53
C LYS A 155 -26.62 21.84 -6.88
N LYS A 156 -27.09 23.10 -6.90
CA LYS A 156 -27.23 23.87 -8.13
C LYS A 156 -25.90 24.05 -8.85
N GLN A 157 -24.83 24.39 -8.12
CA GLN A 157 -23.49 24.54 -8.67
C GLN A 157 -22.97 23.22 -9.26
N LEU A 158 -23.11 22.11 -8.54
CA LEU A 158 -22.74 20.78 -9.03
C LEU A 158 -23.53 20.37 -10.26
N THR A 159 -24.85 20.64 -10.30
CA THR A 159 -25.66 20.35 -11.49
C THR A 159 -25.27 21.21 -12.69
N ALA A 160 -24.91 22.48 -12.47
CA ALA A 160 -24.43 23.34 -13.55
C ALA A 160 -23.07 22.87 -14.08
N GLN A 161 -22.15 22.49 -13.19
CA GLN A 161 -20.86 21.90 -13.59
C GLN A 161 -21.03 20.60 -14.36
N ALA A 162 -21.93 19.71 -13.91
CA ALA A 162 -22.25 18.47 -14.63
C ALA A 162 -22.82 18.76 -16.02
N GLN A 163 -23.72 19.74 -16.15
CA GLN A 163 -24.26 20.15 -17.46
C GLN A 163 -23.17 20.70 -18.40
N GLU A 164 -22.23 21.49 -17.89
CA GLU A 164 -21.09 21.97 -18.71
C GLU A 164 -20.18 20.82 -19.14
N TYR A 165 -19.93 19.87 -18.25
CA TYR A 165 -19.16 18.67 -18.58
C TYR A 165 -19.86 17.81 -19.64
N ASP A 166 -21.16 17.57 -19.50
CA ASP A 166 -21.96 16.83 -20.48
C ASP A 166 -21.99 17.55 -21.83
N ARG A 167 -22.09 18.89 -21.84
CA ARG A 167 -22.00 19.69 -23.08
C ARG A 167 -20.65 19.49 -23.76
N ALA A 168 -19.55 19.55 -23.02
CA ALA A 168 -18.21 19.34 -23.57
C ALA A 168 -18.02 17.93 -24.12
N ILE A 169 -18.51 16.90 -23.42
CA ILE A 169 -18.49 15.52 -23.91
C ILE A 169 -19.30 15.40 -25.20
N ASN A 170 -20.53 15.92 -25.23
CA ASN A 170 -21.38 15.84 -26.41
C ASN A 170 -20.75 16.56 -27.61
N GLN A 171 -20.12 17.71 -27.39
CA GLN A 171 -19.35 18.41 -28.44
C GLN A 171 -18.21 17.53 -28.95
N TYR A 172 -17.40 16.95 -28.07
CA TYR A 172 -16.31 16.06 -28.47
C TYR A 172 -16.79 14.84 -29.27
N VAL A 173 -17.88 14.20 -28.84
CA VAL A 173 -18.47 13.07 -29.55
C VAL A 173 -18.99 13.49 -30.93
N ASN A 174 -19.67 14.64 -31.02
CA ASN A 174 -20.16 15.17 -32.29
C ASN A 174 -19.02 15.53 -33.25
N ASP A 175 -17.95 16.16 -32.76
CA ASP A 175 -16.77 16.50 -33.56
C ASP A 175 -16.06 15.23 -34.07
N SER A 176 -15.95 14.21 -33.22
CA SER A 176 -15.41 12.91 -33.62
C SER A 176 -16.28 12.22 -34.68
N ALA A 177 -17.61 12.30 -34.55
CA ALA A 177 -18.53 11.74 -35.54
C ALA A 177 -18.45 12.51 -36.86
N ALA A 178 -18.39 13.84 -36.83
CA ALA A 178 -18.23 14.68 -38.01
C ALA A 178 -16.89 14.42 -38.72
N ALA A 179 -15.81 14.22 -37.97
CA ALA A 179 -14.50 13.86 -38.53
C ALA A 179 -14.54 12.48 -39.23
N ALA A 180 -15.22 11.50 -38.63
CA ALA A 180 -15.42 10.19 -39.24
C ALA A 180 -16.25 10.29 -40.53
N GLU A 181 -17.35 11.04 -40.52
CA GLU A 181 -18.19 11.27 -41.70
C GLU A 181 -17.42 11.99 -42.83
N ALA A 182 -16.61 13.00 -42.49
CA ALA A 182 -15.75 13.68 -43.45
C ALA A 182 -14.72 12.72 -44.08
N MET A 183 -14.12 11.82 -43.28
CA MET A 183 -13.18 10.81 -43.77
C MET A 183 -13.87 9.80 -44.71
N GLU A 184 -15.09 9.36 -44.36
CA GLU A 184 -15.90 8.49 -45.23
C GLU A 184 -16.27 9.18 -46.55
N ALA A 185 -16.67 10.45 -46.50
CA ALA A 185 -16.97 11.25 -47.68
C ALA A 185 -15.73 11.42 -48.58
N GLU A 186 -14.56 11.69 -48.00
CA GLU A 186 -13.30 11.77 -48.75
C GLU A 186 -12.95 10.44 -49.42
N ASN A 187 -13.12 9.32 -48.70
CA ASN A 187 -12.91 7.99 -49.26
C ASN A 187 -13.89 7.67 -50.39
N GLN A 188 -15.16 8.07 -50.28
CA GLN A 188 -16.11 7.96 -51.39
C GLN A 188 -15.69 8.81 -52.58
N MET A 189 -15.24 10.04 -52.36
CA MET A 189 -14.74 10.92 -53.43
C MET A 189 -13.53 10.31 -54.14
N LYS A 190 -12.56 9.76 -53.40
CA LYS A 190 -11.41 9.04 -53.97
C LYS A 190 -11.84 7.85 -54.83
N ARG A 191 -12.82 7.06 -54.37
CA ARG A 191 -13.39 5.95 -55.16
C ARG A 191 -14.08 6.44 -56.44
N ARG A 192 -14.87 7.52 -56.35
CA ARG A 192 -15.52 8.13 -57.51
C ARG A 192 -14.50 8.63 -58.53
N ASP A 193 -13.47 9.34 -58.08
CA ASP A 193 -12.39 9.84 -58.94
C ASP A 193 -11.62 8.69 -59.62
N ALA A 194 -11.31 7.62 -58.89
CA ALA A 194 -10.69 6.43 -59.45
C ALA A 194 -11.58 5.77 -60.53
N ASN A 195 -12.89 5.68 -60.29
CA ASN A 195 -13.84 5.14 -61.27
C ASN A 195 -13.95 6.02 -62.52
N VAL A 196 -13.93 7.35 -62.37
CA VAL A 196 -13.93 8.29 -63.51
C VAL A 196 -12.66 8.12 -64.33
N LYS A 197 -11.48 8.06 -63.70
CA LYS A 197 -10.20 7.81 -64.39
C LYS A 197 -10.19 6.47 -65.11
N ALA A 198 -10.69 5.41 -64.48
CA ALA A 198 -10.81 4.10 -65.11
C ALA A 198 -11.75 4.14 -66.34
N ARG A 199 -12.88 4.85 -66.25
CA ARG A 199 -13.79 5.05 -67.37
C ARG A 199 -13.13 5.82 -68.52
N MET A 200 -12.40 6.89 -68.23
CA MET A 200 -11.67 7.66 -69.26
C MET A 200 -10.65 6.78 -69.99
N MET A 201 -9.88 5.96 -69.26
CA MET A 201 -8.94 5.02 -69.86
C MET A 201 -9.65 3.98 -70.75
N LEU A 202 -10.83 3.48 -70.36
CA LEU A 202 -11.62 2.57 -71.19
C LEU A 202 -12.14 3.27 -72.46
N GLU A 203 -12.59 4.52 -72.35
CA GLU A 203 -13.01 5.31 -73.52
C GLU A 203 -11.84 5.54 -74.49
N GLU A 204 -10.65 5.86 -73.98
CA GLU A 204 -9.41 5.97 -74.78
C GLU A 204 -9.06 4.65 -75.49
N GLN A 205 -9.12 3.52 -74.79
CA GLN A 205 -8.88 2.19 -75.40
C GLN A 205 -9.88 1.86 -76.51
N MET A 206 -11.14 2.30 -76.39
CA MET A 206 -12.15 2.11 -77.43
C MET A 206 -11.85 2.97 -78.66
N VAL A 207 -11.37 4.20 -78.47
CA VAL A 207 -10.92 5.06 -79.58
C VAL A 207 -9.69 4.46 -80.25
N GLU A 208 -8.70 4.00 -79.49
CA GLU A 208 -7.50 3.35 -80.02
C GLU A 208 -7.84 2.10 -80.86
N LYS A 209 -8.78 1.27 -80.38
CA LYS A 209 -9.30 0.13 -81.17
C LYS A 209 -10.02 0.56 -82.45
N GLN A 210 -10.78 1.66 -82.41
CA GLN A 210 -11.44 2.20 -83.60
C GLN A 210 -10.41 2.71 -84.62
N GLU A 211 -9.37 3.41 -84.18
CA GLU A 211 -8.28 3.85 -85.05
C GLU A 211 -7.51 2.67 -85.66
N ALA A 212 -7.19 1.65 -84.85
CA ALA A 212 -6.59 0.42 -85.34
C ALA A 212 -7.47 -0.27 -86.40
N ALA A 213 -8.79 -0.31 -86.20
CA ALA A 213 -9.72 -0.85 -87.19
C ALA A 213 -9.74 -0.03 -88.49
N ARG A 214 -9.69 1.32 -88.41
CA ARG A 214 -9.60 2.18 -89.60
C ARG A 214 -8.30 1.99 -90.37
N LEU A 215 -7.18 1.81 -89.66
CA LEU A 215 -5.88 1.52 -90.28
C LEU A 215 -5.90 0.15 -90.98
N ALA A 216 -6.48 -0.88 -90.34
CA ALA A 216 -6.64 -2.20 -90.92
C ALA A 216 -7.57 -2.18 -92.14
N GLU A 217 -8.66 -1.41 -92.13
CA GLU A 217 -9.53 -1.21 -93.29
C GLU A 217 -8.76 -0.53 -94.46
N ALA A 218 -7.97 0.49 -94.17
CA ALA A 218 -7.15 1.16 -95.18
C ALA A 218 -6.03 0.26 -95.76
N GLU A 219 -5.53 -0.69 -94.97
CA GLU A 219 -4.59 -1.71 -95.43
C GLU A 219 -5.28 -2.77 -96.28
N ALA A 220 -6.45 -3.26 -95.86
CA ALA A 220 -7.26 -4.21 -96.62
C ALA A 220 -7.70 -3.64 -97.99
N VAL A 221 -8.03 -2.35 -98.07
CA VAL A 221 -8.34 -1.68 -99.35
C VAL A 221 -7.10 -1.60 -100.24
N ARG A 222 -5.91 -1.35 -99.68
CA ARG A 222 -4.65 -1.37 -100.43
C ARG A 222 -4.32 -2.78 -100.95
N GLU A 223 -4.46 -3.79 -100.10
CA GLU A 223 -4.25 -5.18 -100.46
C GLU A 223 -5.25 -5.65 -101.53
N ARG A 224 -6.53 -5.26 -101.42
CA ARG A 224 -7.56 -5.50 -102.44
C ARG A 224 -7.18 -4.88 -103.79
N ALA A 225 -6.75 -3.62 -103.81
CA ALA A 225 -6.32 -2.95 -105.03
C ALA A 225 -5.09 -3.62 -105.67
N MET A 226 -4.14 -4.09 -104.85
CA MET A 226 -2.98 -4.83 -105.31
C MET A 226 -3.37 -6.20 -105.88
N ILE A 227 -4.29 -6.93 -105.24
CA ILE A 227 -4.82 -8.20 -105.74
C ILE A 227 -5.55 -7.98 -107.08
N ASP A 228 -6.39 -6.95 -107.19
CA ASP A 228 -7.10 -6.62 -108.42
C ASP A 228 -6.13 -6.25 -109.56
N GLU A 229 -5.01 -5.58 -109.27
CA GLU A 229 -3.94 -5.32 -110.24
C GLU A 229 -3.27 -6.62 -110.72
N VAL A 230 -2.95 -7.55 -109.79
CA VAL A 230 -2.38 -8.85 -110.13
C VAL A 230 -3.33 -9.67 -111.00
N VAL A 231 -4.63 -9.71 -110.65
CA VAL A 231 -5.65 -10.41 -111.45
C VAL A 231 -5.76 -9.81 -112.84
N LYS A 232 -5.75 -8.47 -112.96
CA LYS A 232 -5.77 -7.79 -114.26
C LYS A 232 -4.55 -8.14 -115.11
N ARG A 233 -3.37 -8.22 -114.48
CA ARG A 233 -2.12 -8.59 -115.16
C ARG A 233 -2.13 -10.05 -115.63
N ILE A 234 -2.69 -10.96 -114.83
CA ILE A 234 -2.91 -12.37 -115.24
C ILE A 234 -3.87 -12.43 -116.44
N MET A 235 -4.98 -11.69 -116.41
CA MET A 235 -5.92 -11.67 -117.54
C MET A 235 -5.28 -11.09 -118.82
N GLU A 236 -4.42 -10.09 -118.69
CA GLU A 236 -3.66 -9.52 -119.81
C GLU A 236 -2.62 -10.52 -120.37
N GLU A 237 -1.92 -11.25 -119.49
CA GLU A 237 -0.98 -12.31 -119.87
C GLU A 237 -1.69 -13.49 -120.55
N ASP A 238 -2.83 -13.95 -120.02
CA ASP A 238 -3.67 -15.01 -120.61
C ASP A 238 -4.20 -14.61 -122.00
N MET A 239 -4.63 -13.35 -122.16
CA MET A 239 -5.09 -12.83 -123.46
C MET A 239 -3.94 -12.74 -124.48
N ALA A 240 -2.74 -12.36 -124.05
CA ALA A 240 -1.54 -12.34 -124.88
C ALA A 240 -1.10 -13.77 -125.26
N GLU A 241 -1.19 -14.73 -124.34
CA GLU A 241 -0.91 -16.14 -124.62
C GLU A 241 -1.91 -16.73 -125.62
N MET A 242 -3.20 -16.42 -125.47
CA MET A 242 -4.23 -16.85 -126.42
C MET A 242 -4.03 -16.24 -127.83
N ALA A 243 -3.61 -14.97 -127.91
CA ALA A 243 -3.29 -14.32 -129.18
C ALA A 243 -2.08 -14.97 -129.86
N THR A 244 -0.98 -15.21 -129.13
CA THR A 244 0.22 -15.87 -129.67
C THR A 244 -0.06 -17.32 -130.08
N LYS A 245 -0.88 -18.06 -129.33
CA LYS A 245 -1.34 -19.40 -129.68
C LYS A 245 -2.16 -19.40 -130.98
N ARG A 246 -3.06 -18.43 -131.16
CA ARG A 246 -3.84 -18.28 -132.40
C ARG A 246 -2.96 -17.93 -133.59
N GLN A 247 -1.96 -17.08 -133.40
CA GLN A 247 -1.01 -16.71 -134.44
C GLN A 247 -0.15 -17.91 -134.87
N ARG A 248 0.35 -18.72 -133.91
CA ARG A 248 1.03 -20.00 -134.21
C ARG A 248 0.12 -21.01 -134.94
N GLN A 249 -1.18 -21.02 -134.66
CA GLN A 249 -2.15 -21.85 -135.39
C GLN A 249 -2.39 -21.36 -136.82
N GLU A 250 -2.34 -20.05 -137.07
CA GLU A 250 -2.46 -19.49 -138.42
C GLU A 250 -1.18 -19.72 -139.23
N ASP A 251 -0.01 -19.52 -138.62
CA ASP A 251 1.29 -19.79 -139.24
C ASP A 251 1.43 -21.28 -139.62
N THR A 252 1.01 -22.19 -138.74
CA THR A 252 1.01 -23.64 -139.03
C THR A 252 0.00 -24.01 -140.12
N LYS A 253 -1.18 -23.39 -140.17
CA LYS A 253 -2.15 -23.59 -141.27
C LYS A 253 -1.62 -23.06 -142.60
N ALA A 254 -0.93 -21.91 -142.62
CA ALA A 254 -0.31 -21.35 -143.81
C ALA A 254 0.86 -22.23 -144.29
N PHE A 255 1.65 -22.78 -143.36
CA PHE A 255 2.70 -23.75 -143.67
C PHE A 255 2.14 -25.06 -144.24
N ILE A 256 1.02 -25.56 -143.68
CA ILE A 256 0.34 -26.76 -144.19
C ILE A 256 -0.24 -26.51 -145.59
N ALA A 257 -0.84 -25.35 -145.84
CA ALA A 257 -1.42 -25.02 -147.15
C ALA A 257 -0.35 -24.92 -148.25
N THR A 258 0.78 -24.26 -147.96
CA THR A 258 1.91 -24.17 -148.90
C THR A 258 2.60 -25.52 -149.09
N PHE A 259 2.73 -26.32 -148.03
CA PHE A 259 3.27 -27.68 -148.10
C PHE A 259 2.37 -28.63 -148.92
N LEU A 260 1.04 -28.58 -148.78
CA LEU A 260 0.12 -29.41 -149.56
C LEU A 260 0.12 -29.03 -151.05
N GLN A 261 0.21 -27.74 -151.38
CA GLN A 261 0.32 -27.28 -152.78
C GLN A 261 1.64 -27.73 -153.43
N GLN A 262 2.75 -27.67 -152.69
CA GLN A 262 4.04 -28.20 -153.15
C GLN A 262 4.04 -29.73 -153.24
N GLN A 263 3.32 -30.42 -152.35
CA GLN A 263 3.22 -31.88 -152.32
C GLN A 263 2.36 -32.42 -153.47
N ASP A 264 1.29 -31.74 -153.90
CA ASP A 264 0.48 -32.19 -155.03
C ASP A 264 1.18 -31.96 -156.39
N GLU A 265 2.01 -30.93 -156.52
CA GLU A 265 2.88 -30.74 -157.69
C GLU A 265 4.05 -31.73 -157.74
N LEU A 266 4.59 -32.12 -156.57
CA LEU A 266 5.64 -33.14 -156.46
C LEU A 266 5.10 -34.57 -156.59
N ARG A 267 3.92 -34.90 -156.04
CA ARG A 267 3.28 -36.23 -156.18
C ARG A 267 2.96 -36.56 -157.63
N ARG A 268 2.54 -35.57 -158.42
CA ARG A 268 2.26 -35.76 -159.85
C ARG A 268 3.53 -36.07 -160.66
N LYS A 269 4.68 -35.51 -160.25
CA LYS A 269 6.00 -35.74 -160.86
C LYS A 269 6.75 -36.94 -160.27
N GLN A 270 6.41 -37.36 -159.04
CA GLN A 270 7.00 -38.51 -158.35
C GLN A 270 6.23 -39.82 -158.57
N ALA A 271 4.92 -39.81 -158.83
CA ALA A 271 4.17 -41.04 -159.15
C ALA A 271 4.65 -41.71 -160.45
N GLU A 272 5.16 -40.93 -161.41
CA GLU A 272 5.76 -41.43 -162.66
C GLU A 272 7.21 -41.95 -162.46
N ALA A 273 7.91 -41.51 -161.40
CA ALA A 273 9.28 -41.92 -161.08
C ALA A 273 9.36 -43.03 -159.99
N ALA A 274 8.40 -43.08 -159.06
CA ALA A 274 8.34 -44.02 -157.94
C ALA A 274 8.00 -45.45 -158.37
N ALA A 275 7.26 -45.63 -159.47
CA ALA A 275 7.03 -46.96 -160.06
C ALA A 275 8.35 -47.64 -160.52
N ALA A 276 9.42 -46.88 -160.73
CA ALA A 276 10.74 -47.38 -161.15
C ALA A 276 11.73 -47.59 -159.98
N GLU A 277 11.57 -46.87 -158.86
CA GLU A 277 12.51 -46.85 -157.73
C GLU A 277 12.04 -47.65 -156.49
N ASP A 278 10.77 -48.07 -156.43
CA ASP A 278 10.22 -48.98 -155.40
C ASP A 278 10.88 -50.38 -155.35
N LYS A 279 11.77 -50.69 -156.30
CA LYS A 279 12.59 -51.92 -156.28
C LYS A 279 13.93 -51.77 -155.54
N LYS A 280 14.36 -50.56 -155.14
CA LYS A 280 15.67 -50.33 -154.50
C LYS A 280 15.60 -49.88 -153.03
N ILE A 281 14.44 -49.48 -152.52
CA ILE A 281 14.26 -48.93 -151.15
C ILE A 281 13.80 -50.01 -150.14
N ALA A 282 13.90 -51.29 -150.48
CA ALA A 282 13.79 -52.40 -149.52
C ALA A 282 15.07 -52.58 -148.67
N GLU A 283 16.21 -52.02 -149.10
CA GLU A 283 17.53 -52.32 -148.53
C GLU A 283 18.06 -51.27 -147.52
N TYR A 284 17.40 -50.10 -147.38
CA TYR A 284 17.86 -49.01 -146.49
C TYR A 284 17.22 -49.00 -145.09
N TRP A 285 16.06 -49.64 -144.89
CA TRP A 285 15.33 -49.64 -143.61
C TRP A 285 15.95 -50.51 -142.50
N GLN A 286 17.09 -51.16 -142.75
CA GLN A 286 17.81 -51.94 -141.73
C GLN A 286 18.78 -51.12 -140.86
N ASN A 287 19.18 -49.90 -141.26
CA ASN A 287 20.22 -49.13 -140.52
C ASN A 287 19.69 -48.07 -139.53
N VAL A 288 18.37 -47.86 -139.43
CA VAL A 288 17.78 -46.79 -138.59
C VAL A 288 17.30 -47.28 -137.22
N ARG A 289 17.35 -48.59 -136.94
CA ARG A 289 16.95 -49.15 -135.63
C ARG A 289 17.94 -48.95 -134.46
N GLU A 290 19.14 -48.40 -134.64
CA GLU A 290 20.15 -48.39 -133.56
C GLU A 290 20.37 -47.06 -132.82
N ARG A 291 19.90 -45.90 -133.32
CA ARG A 291 20.17 -44.59 -132.68
C ARG A 291 19.15 -44.13 -131.62
N GLU A 292 17.97 -44.75 -131.54
CA GLU A 292 16.92 -44.34 -130.59
C GLU A 292 17.02 -44.98 -129.19
N ARG A 293 17.96 -45.92 -128.96
CA ARG A 293 18.07 -46.62 -127.66
C ARG A 293 18.97 -45.95 -126.62
N GLU A 294 19.82 -44.97 -127.00
CA GLU A 294 20.84 -44.39 -126.09
C GLU A 294 20.38 -43.17 -125.27
N GLU A 295 19.27 -42.50 -125.61
CA GLU A 295 18.76 -41.35 -124.84
C GLU A 295 17.84 -41.74 -123.67
N ALA A 296 17.19 -42.89 -123.72
CA ALA A 296 16.20 -43.31 -122.73
C ALA A 296 16.80 -43.65 -121.35
N GLU A 297 18.08 -44.04 -121.28
CA GLU A 297 18.71 -44.46 -120.02
C GLU A 297 19.18 -43.29 -119.12
N ARG A 298 19.40 -42.08 -119.65
CA ARG A 298 19.89 -40.93 -118.86
C ARG A 298 18.80 -40.24 -118.03
N GLN A 299 17.53 -40.38 -118.39
CA GLN A 299 16.41 -39.75 -117.67
C GLN A 299 15.98 -40.54 -116.42
N ALA A 300 16.23 -41.84 -116.35
CA ALA A 300 15.83 -42.67 -115.21
C ALA A 300 16.66 -42.37 -113.94
N MET A 301 17.96 -42.05 -114.07
CA MET A 301 18.85 -41.83 -112.92
C MET A 301 18.61 -40.52 -112.13
N ARG A 302 17.96 -39.52 -112.73
CA ARG A 302 17.71 -38.21 -112.08
C ARG A 302 16.51 -38.23 -111.14
N LYS A 303 15.53 -39.10 -111.36
CA LYS A 303 14.32 -39.20 -110.51
C LYS A 303 14.59 -39.87 -109.17
N GLU A 304 15.50 -40.84 -109.13
CA GLU A 304 15.81 -41.59 -107.89
C GLU A 304 16.57 -40.77 -106.82
N ILE A 305 17.25 -39.69 -107.21
CA ILE A 305 18.00 -38.81 -106.30
C ILE A 305 17.08 -37.79 -105.62
N ALA A 306 16.04 -37.31 -106.32
CA ALA A 306 15.08 -36.35 -105.79
C ALA A 306 14.20 -36.97 -104.67
N ASP A 307 13.76 -38.21 -104.85
CA ASP A 307 12.91 -38.91 -103.87
C ASP A 307 13.66 -39.21 -102.55
N ARG A 308 14.99 -39.44 -102.61
CA ARG A 308 15.80 -39.68 -101.39
C ARG A 308 16.07 -38.41 -100.56
N MET A 309 16.01 -37.22 -101.16
CA MET A 309 16.19 -35.95 -100.42
C MET A 309 14.92 -35.55 -99.69
N TYR A 310 13.75 -35.78 -100.29
CA TYR A 310 12.46 -35.47 -99.68
C TYR A 310 12.20 -36.33 -98.42
N GLU A 311 12.57 -37.61 -98.46
CA GLU A 311 12.38 -38.54 -97.34
C GLU A 311 13.25 -38.21 -96.10
N LYS A 312 14.40 -37.55 -96.30
CA LYS A 312 15.28 -37.11 -95.21
C LYS A 312 14.73 -35.89 -94.48
N VAL A 313 14.23 -34.91 -95.23
CA VAL A 313 13.66 -33.67 -94.66
C VAL A 313 12.40 -33.98 -93.84
N LYS A 314 11.56 -34.92 -94.31
CA LYS A 314 10.37 -35.35 -93.55
C LYS A 314 10.72 -35.96 -92.19
N LYS A 315 11.74 -36.83 -92.14
CA LYS A 315 12.21 -37.46 -90.90
C LYS A 315 12.85 -36.47 -89.91
N GLU A 316 13.58 -35.48 -90.41
CA GLU A 316 14.16 -34.43 -89.56
C GLU A 316 13.09 -33.55 -88.92
N MET A 317 12.02 -33.22 -89.66
CA MET A 317 10.91 -32.43 -89.14
C MET A 317 10.08 -33.20 -88.07
N GLU A 318 9.85 -34.50 -88.28
CA GLU A 318 9.15 -35.35 -87.29
C GLU A 318 9.97 -35.53 -86.00
N MET A 319 11.29 -35.64 -86.08
CA MET A 319 12.17 -35.73 -84.91
C MET A 319 12.27 -34.44 -84.10
N GLU A 320 12.19 -33.27 -84.75
CA GLU A 320 12.28 -31.97 -84.07
C GLU A 320 10.96 -31.61 -83.36
N MET A 321 9.82 -31.97 -83.95
CA MET A 321 8.51 -31.85 -83.29
C MET A 321 8.40 -32.77 -82.07
N ALA A 322 8.85 -34.03 -82.17
CA ALA A 322 8.84 -34.96 -81.04
C ALA A 322 9.71 -34.46 -79.86
N ARG A 323 10.88 -33.85 -80.15
CA ARG A 323 11.73 -33.26 -79.11
C ARG A 323 11.07 -32.08 -78.38
N ARG A 324 10.35 -31.23 -79.11
CA ARG A 324 9.63 -30.09 -78.50
C ARG A 324 8.49 -30.56 -77.60
N GLU A 325 7.76 -31.60 -78.02
CA GLU A 325 6.71 -32.21 -77.20
C GLU A 325 7.29 -32.81 -75.91
N GLU A 326 8.42 -33.53 -75.99
CA GLU A 326 9.13 -34.07 -74.81
C GLU A 326 9.63 -32.95 -73.86
N GLU A 327 10.12 -31.83 -74.40
CA GLU A 327 10.56 -30.68 -73.61
C GLU A 327 9.39 -29.96 -72.92
N GLU A 328 8.25 -29.80 -73.60
CA GLU A 328 7.04 -29.21 -73.02
C GLU A 328 6.42 -30.10 -71.93
N GLU A 329 6.44 -31.43 -72.12
CA GLU A 329 6.04 -32.39 -71.08
C GLU A 329 6.92 -32.29 -69.84
N LEU A 330 8.25 -32.18 -70.01
CA LEU A 330 9.18 -32.02 -68.89
C LEU A 330 8.94 -30.71 -68.10
N ILE A 331 8.67 -29.60 -68.80
CA ILE A 331 8.36 -28.30 -68.18
C ILE A 331 7.04 -28.38 -67.39
N ASN A 332 6.04 -29.06 -67.94
CA ASN A 332 4.74 -29.22 -67.28
C ASN A 332 4.85 -30.10 -66.02
N MET A 333 5.66 -31.15 -66.04
CA MET A 333 5.94 -32.00 -64.88
C MET A 333 6.67 -31.23 -63.77
N LEU A 334 7.70 -30.45 -64.11
CA LEU A 334 8.42 -29.61 -63.14
C LEU A 334 7.49 -28.57 -62.49
N ARG A 335 6.61 -27.94 -63.29
CA ARG A 335 5.62 -26.98 -62.78
C ARG A 335 4.61 -27.65 -61.83
N GLN A 336 4.22 -28.90 -62.08
CA GLN A 336 3.35 -29.65 -61.18
C GLN A 336 4.05 -29.99 -59.87
N GLU A 337 5.30 -30.43 -59.91
CA GLU A 337 6.09 -30.74 -58.71
C GLU A 337 6.34 -29.50 -57.83
N GLU A 338 6.64 -28.35 -58.42
CA GLU A 338 6.80 -27.09 -57.67
C GLU A 338 5.50 -26.64 -56.99
N LEU A 339 4.36 -26.82 -57.66
CA LEU A 339 3.04 -26.45 -57.14
C LEU A 339 2.59 -27.40 -56.02
N GLU A 340 2.93 -28.69 -56.13
CA GLU A 340 2.74 -29.65 -55.04
C GLU A 340 3.66 -29.40 -53.84
N ALA A 341 4.94 -29.10 -54.07
CA ALA A 341 5.88 -28.75 -53.00
C ALA A 341 5.43 -27.50 -52.23
N LYS A 342 4.92 -26.49 -52.96
CA LYS A 342 4.36 -25.28 -52.36
C LYS A 342 3.10 -25.57 -51.53
N ARG A 343 2.20 -26.42 -52.04
CA ARG A 343 1.01 -26.86 -51.27
C ARG A 343 1.37 -27.64 -50.01
N ARG A 344 2.36 -28.53 -50.07
CA ARG A 344 2.84 -29.27 -48.89
C ARG A 344 3.43 -28.32 -47.85
N ALA A 345 4.22 -27.32 -48.27
CA ALA A 345 4.77 -26.30 -47.37
C ALA A 345 3.67 -25.45 -46.70
N GLU A 346 2.65 -25.03 -47.46
CA GLU A 346 1.50 -24.28 -46.94
C GLU A 346 0.67 -25.11 -45.94
N ASP A 347 0.49 -26.42 -46.20
CA ASP A 347 -0.22 -27.33 -45.29
C ASP A 347 0.58 -27.62 -44.01
N GLU A 348 1.91 -27.74 -44.09
CA GLU A 348 2.79 -27.89 -42.93
C GLU A 348 2.82 -26.61 -42.08
N GLU A 349 2.84 -25.43 -42.70
CA GLU A 349 2.75 -24.15 -41.99
C GLU A 349 1.40 -23.98 -41.28
N ARG A 350 0.30 -24.38 -41.92
CA ARG A 350 -1.04 -24.41 -41.31
C ARG A 350 -1.10 -25.35 -40.11
N LYS A 351 -0.51 -26.55 -40.22
CA LYS A 351 -0.41 -27.50 -39.10
C LYS A 351 0.42 -26.94 -37.95
N ARG A 352 1.58 -26.34 -38.23
CA ARG A 352 2.42 -25.69 -37.21
C ARG A 352 1.67 -24.56 -36.48
N LYS A 353 1.00 -23.67 -37.20
CA LYS A 353 0.19 -22.59 -36.61
C LYS A 353 -0.96 -23.13 -35.75
N ALA A 354 -1.59 -24.22 -36.18
CA ALA A 354 -2.64 -24.88 -35.40
C ALA A 354 -2.08 -25.52 -34.11
N GLU A 355 -0.90 -26.13 -34.15
CA GLU A 355 -0.22 -26.69 -32.98
C GLU A 355 0.26 -25.60 -32.00
N GLU A 356 0.82 -24.50 -32.52
CA GLU A 356 1.22 -23.33 -31.75
C GLU A 356 0.00 -22.69 -31.05
N GLY A 357 -1.12 -22.51 -31.76
CA GLY A 357 -2.37 -22.00 -31.17
C GLY A 357 -2.98 -22.94 -30.12
N ARG A 358 -2.89 -24.26 -30.31
CA ARG A 358 -3.34 -25.25 -29.31
C ARG A 358 -2.47 -25.21 -28.05
N LEU A 359 -1.15 -25.10 -28.19
CA LEU A 359 -0.22 -24.98 -27.07
C LEU A 359 -0.42 -23.67 -26.31
N GLU A 360 -0.67 -22.57 -27.01
CA GLU A 360 -0.97 -21.27 -26.40
C GLU A 360 -2.29 -21.31 -25.62
N MET A 361 -3.35 -21.91 -26.18
CA MET A 361 -4.61 -22.13 -25.48
C MET A 361 -4.43 -23.00 -24.22
N MET A 362 -3.62 -24.06 -24.28
CA MET A 362 -3.30 -24.88 -23.11
C MET A 362 -2.51 -24.11 -22.05
N ARG A 363 -1.52 -23.30 -22.44
CA ARG A 363 -0.74 -22.46 -21.51
C ARG A 363 -1.62 -21.39 -20.85
N ALA A 364 -2.50 -20.75 -21.61
CA ALA A 364 -3.45 -19.77 -21.08
C ALA A 364 -4.43 -20.41 -20.08
N ASN A 365 -4.93 -21.62 -20.38
CA ASN A 365 -5.80 -22.36 -19.47
C ASN A 365 -5.07 -22.77 -18.17
N GLN A 366 -3.83 -23.27 -18.28
CA GLN A 366 -3.00 -23.60 -17.11
C GLN A 366 -2.67 -22.36 -16.26
N TYR A 367 -2.40 -21.22 -16.91
CA TYR A 367 -2.18 -19.96 -16.22
C TYR A 367 -3.45 -19.48 -15.48
N GLN A 368 -4.62 -19.58 -16.13
CA GLN A 368 -5.90 -19.25 -15.53
C GLN A 368 -6.22 -20.14 -14.31
N MET A 369 -5.93 -21.45 -14.41
CA MET A 369 -6.09 -22.40 -13.30
C MET A 369 -5.18 -22.05 -12.12
N ARG A 370 -3.90 -21.73 -12.37
CA ARG A 370 -2.97 -21.28 -11.32
C ARG A 370 -3.42 -20.00 -10.65
N LEU A 371 -3.89 -19.02 -11.43
CA LEU A 371 -4.39 -17.76 -10.91
C LEU A 371 -5.66 -17.96 -10.05
N LYS A 372 -6.51 -18.91 -10.44
CA LYS A 372 -7.70 -19.29 -9.67
C LYS A 372 -7.32 -19.97 -8.35
N GLU A 373 -6.36 -20.89 -8.38
CA GLU A 373 -5.84 -21.57 -7.20
C GLU A 373 -5.17 -20.60 -6.22
N GLU A 374 -4.38 -19.66 -6.72
CA GLU A 374 -3.76 -18.60 -5.91
C GLU A 374 -4.80 -17.70 -5.24
N ARG A 375 -5.85 -17.32 -5.97
CA ARG A 375 -6.99 -16.55 -5.41
C ARG A 375 -7.75 -17.34 -4.35
N GLU A 376 -8.01 -18.63 -4.58
CA GLU A 376 -8.66 -19.50 -3.59
C GLU A 376 -7.77 -19.75 -2.36
N ALA A 377 -6.45 -19.79 -2.52
CA ALA A 377 -5.50 -19.91 -1.41
C ALA A 377 -5.43 -18.62 -0.60
N ALA A 378 -5.38 -17.45 -1.25
CA ALA A 378 -5.43 -16.15 -0.59
C ALA A 378 -6.75 -15.95 0.17
N PHE A 379 -7.88 -16.31 -0.44
CA PHE A 379 -9.19 -16.27 0.22
C PHE A 379 -9.27 -17.19 1.43
N ARG A 380 -8.71 -18.40 1.34
CA ARG A 380 -8.62 -19.34 2.48
C ARG A 380 -7.74 -18.79 3.61
N ALA A 381 -6.62 -18.16 3.29
CA ALA A 381 -5.76 -17.52 4.28
C ALA A 381 -6.47 -16.36 5.00
N GLU A 382 -7.19 -15.52 4.25
CA GLU A 382 -8.02 -14.45 4.81
C GLU A 382 -9.15 -15.00 5.70
N GLU A 383 -9.80 -16.09 5.30
CA GLU A 383 -10.83 -16.75 6.09
C GLU A 383 -10.26 -17.36 7.38
N GLU A 384 -9.07 -17.96 7.33
CA GLU A 384 -8.37 -18.48 8.50
C GLU A 384 -7.94 -17.36 9.46
N GLU A 385 -7.41 -16.25 8.95
CA GLU A 385 -7.13 -15.07 9.77
C GLU A 385 -8.41 -14.50 10.40
N PHE A 386 -9.50 -14.45 9.64
CA PHE A 386 -10.79 -14.01 10.15
C PHE A 386 -11.32 -14.93 11.26
N ARG A 387 -11.24 -16.26 11.07
CA ARG A 387 -11.59 -17.24 12.11
C ARG A 387 -10.70 -17.10 13.34
N GLN A 388 -9.40 -16.91 13.18
CA GLN A 388 -8.48 -16.70 14.31
C GLN A 388 -8.81 -15.43 15.08
N ARG A 389 -9.08 -14.32 14.38
CA ARG A 389 -9.52 -13.06 15.02
C ARG A 389 -10.86 -13.22 15.74
N MET A 390 -11.77 -14.01 15.18
CA MET A 390 -13.07 -14.29 15.80
C MET A 390 -12.92 -15.16 17.06
N LEU A 391 -12.11 -16.22 17.00
CA LEU A 391 -11.79 -17.06 18.16
C LEU A 391 -11.06 -16.27 19.26
N ALA A 392 -10.15 -15.38 18.89
CA ALA A 392 -9.47 -14.48 19.84
C ALA A 392 -10.47 -13.53 20.52
N LYS A 393 -11.40 -12.94 19.77
CA LYS A 393 -12.49 -12.13 20.35
C LYS A 393 -13.37 -12.93 21.31
N PHE A 394 -13.78 -14.14 20.93
CA PHE A 394 -14.57 -14.99 21.83
C PHE A 394 -13.81 -15.37 23.10
N ALA A 395 -12.50 -15.64 23.01
CA ALA A 395 -11.67 -15.91 24.19
C ALA A 395 -11.50 -14.66 25.08
N GLU A 396 -11.38 -13.46 24.49
CA GLU A 396 -11.34 -12.20 25.22
C GLU A 396 -12.68 -11.89 25.91
N ASP A 397 -13.79 -12.08 25.20
CA ASP A 397 -15.15 -11.89 25.73
C ASP A 397 -15.43 -12.89 26.86
N GLU A 398 -15.07 -14.17 26.70
CA GLU A 398 -15.23 -15.19 27.74
C GLU A 398 -14.36 -14.88 28.98
N ARG A 399 -13.13 -14.41 28.78
CA ARG A 399 -12.25 -13.97 29.90
C ARG A 399 -12.82 -12.75 30.63
N LEU A 400 -13.39 -11.79 29.90
CA LEU A 400 -14.07 -10.62 30.47
C LEU A 400 -15.33 -11.04 31.23
N GLU A 401 -16.13 -11.96 30.69
CA GLU A 401 -17.30 -12.50 31.36
C GLU A 401 -16.94 -13.24 32.65
N GLN A 402 -15.89 -14.06 32.66
CA GLN A 402 -15.40 -14.73 33.86
C GLN A 402 -14.95 -13.73 34.94
N MET A 403 -14.19 -12.69 34.56
CA MET A 403 -13.77 -11.62 35.48
C MET A 403 -14.95 -10.82 36.02
N ASN A 404 -15.93 -10.52 35.17
CA ASN A 404 -17.16 -9.82 35.56
C ASN A 404 -18.06 -10.68 36.45
N ALA A 405 -18.14 -11.99 36.22
CA ALA A 405 -18.85 -12.94 37.06
C ALA A 405 -18.18 -13.06 38.44
N GLN A 406 -16.85 -13.13 38.49
CA GLN A 406 -16.10 -13.13 39.75
C GLN A 406 -16.31 -11.83 40.53
N LYS A 407 -16.26 -10.67 39.86
CA LYS A 407 -16.49 -9.35 40.47
C LYS A 407 -17.94 -9.20 40.99
N ARG A 408 -18.93 -9.74 40.26
CA ARG A 408 -20.32 -9.82 40.71
C ARG A 408 -20.47 -10.71 41.95
N ARG A 409 -19.84 -11.89 41.98
CA ARG A 409 -19.83 -12.79 43.17
C ARG A 409 -19.18 -12.12 44.38
N MET A 410 -18.04 -11.43 44.19
CA MET A 410 -17.37 -10.69 45.27
C MET A 410 -18.27 -9.59 45.83
N ARG A 411 -18.89 -8.76 44.98
CA ARG A 411 -19.80 -7.70 45.44
C ARG A 411 -21.05 -8.24 46.13
N GLN A 412 -21.61 -9.35 45.65
CA GLN A 412 -22.73 -10.01 46.31
C GLN A 412 -22.32 -10.58 47.68
N ALA A 413 -21.12 -11.16 47.80
CA ALA A 413 -20.60 -11.65 49.07
C ALA A 413 -20.30 -10.52 50.05
N GLU A 414 -19.75 -9.39 49.59
CA GLU A 414 -19.54 -8.17 50.39
C GLU A 414 -20.88 -7.61 50.86
N HIS A 415 -21.84 -7.45 49.96
CA HIS A 415 -23.19 -6.99 50.31
C HIS A 415 -23.87 -7.93 51.32
N MET A 416 -23.75 -9.25 51.14
CA MET A 416 -24.31 -10.23 52.07
C MET A 416 -23.62 -10.19 53.45
N ARG A 417 -22.30 -9.96 53.51
CA ARG A 417 -21.58 -9.74 54.78
C ARG A 417 -22.01 -8.45 55.47
N GLU A 418 -22.20 -7.37 54.71
CA GLU A 418 -22.65 -6.08 55.25
C GLU A 418 -24.09 -6.17 55.78
N VAL A 419 -24.99 -6.84 55.04
CA VAL A 419 -26.36 -7.11 55.47
C VAL A 419 -26.37 -7.99 56.72
N GLN A 420 -25.54 -9.02 56.79
CA GLN A 420 -25.43 -9.86 57.98
C GLN A 420 -24.91 -9.06 59.18
N ARG A 421 -23.91 -8.19 58.99
CA ARG A 421 -23.42 -7.28 60.04
C ARG A 421 -24.54 -6.38 60.56
N LEU A 422 -25.33 -5.80 59.66
CA LEU A 422 -26.48 -4.96 60.03
C LEU A 422 -27.58 -5.73 60.76
N ILE A 423 -27.82 -7.00 60.41
CA ILE A 423 -28.76 -7.88 61.11
C ILE A 423 -28.25 -8.22 62.51
N ASP A 424 -26.96 -8.53 62.64
CA ASP A 424 -26.35 -8.85 63.93
C ASP A 424 -26.26 -7.62 64.84
N GLU A 425 -25.97 -6.44 64.29
CA GLU A 425 -26.04 -5.15 65.00
C GLU A 425 -27.48 -4.85 65.46
N LYS A 426 -28.49 -5.08 64.60
CA LYS A 426 -29.90 -4.95 65.00
C LYS A 426 -30.31 -5.94 66.09
N ARG A 427 -29.83 -7.19 66.02
CA ARG A 427 -30.09 -8.20 67.05
C ARG A 427 -29.45 -7.81 68.38
N LYS A 428 -28.20 -7.37 68.38
CA LYS A 428 -27.53 -6.86 69.59
C LYS A 428 -28.25 -5.66 70.18
N ALA A 429 -28.64 -4.69 69.36
CA ALA A 429 -29.41 -3.54 69.82
C ALA A 429 -30.77 -3.94 70.41
N PHE A 430 -31.44 -4.95 69.84
CA PHE A 430 -32.69 -5.50 70.36
C PHE A 430 -32.49 -6.28 71.67
N GLU A 431 -31.44 -7.09 71.78
CA GLU A 431 -31.09 -7.83 73.00
C GLU A 431 -30.69 -6.87 74.14
N GLU A 432 -29.93 -5.82 73.84
CA GLU A 432 -29.58 -4.76 74.80
C GLU A 432 -30.80 -3.96 75.26
N ALA A 433 -31.74 -3.66 74.35
CA ALA A 433 -33.01 -3.01 74.69
C ALA A 433 -33.88 -3.92 75.57
N LYS A 434 -34.02 -5.20 75.20
CA LYS A 434 -34.78 -6.19 75.97
C LYS A 434 -34.18 -6.43 77.35
N ALA A 435 -32.86 -6.46 77.48
CA ALA A 435 -32.18 -6.59 78.76
C ALA A 435 -32.38 -5.35 79.66
N ARG A 436 -32.47 -4.15 79.08
CA ARG A 436 -32.83 -2.93 79.82
C ARG A 436 -34.29 -2.97 80.28
N ASP A 437 -35.21 -3.34 79.41
CA ASP A 437 -36.63 -3.47 79.76
C ASP A 437 -36.85 -4.53 80.84
N GLU A 438 -36.16 -5.68 80.76
CA GLU A 438 -36.23 -6.72 81.79
C GLU A 438 -35.62 -6.26 83.13
N ALA A 439 -34.55 -5.46 83.12
CA ALA A 439 -34.00 -4.87 84.33
C ALA A 439 -34.95 -3.86 84.98
N ASP A 440 -35.61 -3.03 84.17
CA ASP A 440 -36.62 -2.08 84.63
C ASP A 440 -37.86 -2.79 85.17
N ASP A 441 -38.30 -3.88 84.55
CA ASP A 441 -39.42 -4.70 85.03
C ASP A 441 -39.09 -5.41 86.35
N VAL A 442 -37.87 -5.91 86.53
CA VAL A 442 -37.42 -6.49 87.80
C VAL A 442 -37.40 -5.41 88.89
N ALA A 443 -36.89 -4.21 88.59
CA ALA A 443 -36.90 -3.09 89.54
C ALA A 443 -38.34 -2.70 89.96
N ARG A 444 -39.28 -2.67 89.01
CA ARG A 444 -40.70 -2.42 89.32
C ARG A 444 -41.32 -3.53 90.17
N ARG A 445 -41.01 -4.80 89.89
CA ARG A 445 -41.51 -5.93 90.70
C ARG A 445 -41.01 -5.89 92.14
N VAL A 446 -39.75 -5.51 92.36
CA VAL A 446 -39.18 -5.35 93.71
C VAL A 446 -39.87 -4.22 94.46
N GLU A 447 -40.14 -3.07 93.83
CA GLU A 447 -40.90 -1.99 94.47
C GLU A 447 -42.36 -2.38 94.72
N ASP A 448 -43.02 -3.08 93.79
CA ASP A 448 -44.39 -3.56 93.96
C ASP A 448 -44.51 -4.59 95.09
N GLU A 449 -43.51 -5.47 95.25
CA GLU A 449 -43.45 -6.42 96.37
C GLU A 449 -43.23 -5.69 97.71
N ARG A 450 -42.40 -4.64 97.73
CA ARG A 450 -42.22 -3.79 98.91
C ARG A 450 -43.52 -3.09 99.30
N VAL A 451 -44.26 -2.56 98.33
CA VAL A 451 -45.56 -1.91 98.56
C VAL A 451 -46.61 -2.93 99.03
N LYS A 452 -46.68 -4.12 98.42
CA LYS A 452 -47.59 -5.20 98.87
C LYS A 452 -47.30 -5.65 100.31
N GLY A 453 -46.03 -5.73 100.71
CA GLY A 453 -45.64 -6.01 102.09
C GLY A 453 -46.20 -5.01 103.09
N LEU A 454 -46.04 -3.70 102.80
CA LEU A 454 -46.61 -2.62 103.63
C LEU A 454 -48.14 -2.67 103.70
N VAL A 455 -48.81 -2.99 102.59
CA VAL A 455 -50.28 -3.12 102.54
C VAL A 455 -50.77 -4.31 103.35
N GLU A 456 -50.10 -5.46 103.28
CA GLU A 456 -50.47 -6.65 104.08
C GLU A 456 -50.21 -6.44 105.59
N GLU A 457 -49.18 -5.68 105.96
CA GLU A 457 -48.95 -5.28 107.35
C GLU A 457 -50.06 -4.38 107.91
N GLU A 458 -50.46 -3.34 107.15
CA GLU A 458 -51.60 -2.48 107.52
C GLU A 458 -52.92 -3.26 107.51
N ARG A 459 -53.10 -4.19 106.56
CA ARG A 459 -54.27 -5.06 106.51
C ARG A 459 -54.37 -5.96 107.75
N LYS A 460 -53.26 -6.52 108.23
CA LYS A 460 -53.23 -7.30 109.49
C LYS A 460 -53.55 -6.45 110.71
N LYS A 461 -53.14 -5.18 110.76
CA LYS A 461 -53.56 -4.24 111.82
C LYS A 461 -55.08 -4.01 111.80
N LEU A 462 -55.65 -3.75 110.62
CA LEU A 462 -57.10 -3.59 110.46
C LEU A 462 -57.87 -4.86 110.84
N LEU A 463 -57.37 -6.05 110.47
CA LEU A 463 -57.99 -7.33 110.88
C LEU A 463 -57.90 -7.56 112.39
N ARG A 464 -56.84 -7.09 113.05
CA ARG A 464 -56.68 -7.16 114.51
C ARG A 464 -57.71 -6.26 115.22
N GLU A 465 -57.93 -5.05 114.73
CA GLU A 465 -58.98 -4.15 115.26
C GLU A 465 -60.38 -4.72 114.98
N ALA A 466 -60.61 -5.26 113.77
CA ALA A 466 -61.86 -5.88 113.38
C ALA A 466 -62.18 -7.17 114.15
N ALA A 467 -61.18 -7.85 114.75
CA ALA A 467 -61.38 -9.05 115.55
C ALA A 467 -62.24 -8.79 116.81
N GLU A 468 -62.27 -7.57 117.34
CA GLU A 468 -63.16 -7.17 118.44
C GLU A 468 -64.64 -7.26 118.08
N LEU A 469 -64.96 -7.08 116.80
CA LEU A 469 -66.30 -7.00 116.25
C LEU A 469 -66.71 -8.28 115.50
N LYS A 470 -66.08 -9.42 115.84
CA LYS A 470 -66.23 -10.70 115.13
C LYS A 470 -67.68 -11.07 114.78
N ASP A 471 -68.61 -10.82 115.69
CA ASP A 471 -70.02 -11.23 115.55
C ASP A 471 -70.81 -10.33 114.57
N PHE A 472 -70.25 -9.19 114.15
CA PHE A 472 -70.89 -8.20 113.27
C PHE A 472 -70.11 -7.92 111.98
N LEU A 473 -69.19 -8.81 111.58
CA LEU A 473 -68.40 -8.61 110.36
C LEU A 473 -69.24 -8.87 109.09
N PRO A 474 -69.18 -7.99 108.07
CA PRO A 474 -69.85 -8.21 106.80
C PRO A 474 -69.19 -9.36 106.01
N ARG A 475 -69.96 -9.96 105.08
CA ARG A 475 -69.46 -11.05 104.23
C ARG A 475 -68.34 -10.54 103.30
N GLY A 476 -67.15 -11.15 103.38
CA GLY A 476 -66.01 -10.87 102.48
C GLY A 476 -64.79 -10.20 103.11
N VAL A 477 -64.74 -10.04 104.44
CA VAL A 477 -63.58 -9.41 105.14
C VAL A 477 -62.34 -10.31 105.18
N LEU A 478 -62.53 -11.64 105.25
CA LEU A 478 -61.45 -12.63 105.24
C LEU A 478 -61.18 -13.07 103.80
N ARG A 479 -59.92 -12.93 103.35
CA ARG A 479 -59.51 -13.21 101.97
C ARG A 479 -59.16 -14.67 101.78
N ASP A 480 -58.42 -15.25 102.71
CA ASP A 480 -57.98 -16.64 102.67
C ASP A 480 -58.02 -17.31 104.04
N GLN A 481 -57.70 -18.61 104.10
CA GLN A 481 -57.65 -19.36 105.34
C GLN A 481 -56.58 -18.82 106.31
N GLY A 482 -55.52 -18.19 105.79
CA GLY A 482 -54.48 -17.54 106.59
C GLY A 482 -55.03 -16.38 107.43
N ASP A 483 -55.96 -15.59 106.89
CA ASP A 483 -56.64 -14.55 107.67
C ASP A 483 -57.57 -15.12 108.75
N VAL A 484 -58.21 -16.26 108.48
CA VAL A 484 -59.06 -16.96 109.47
C VAL A 484 -58.22 -17.39 110.67
N ASP A 485 -57.05 -17.97 110.39
CA ASP A 485 -56.11 -18.43 111.41
C ASP A 485 -55.51 -17.23 112.18
N TYR A 486 -55.19 -16.12 111.49
CA TYR A 486 -54.71 -14.89 112.13
C TYR A 486 -55.75 -14.27 113.06
N ILE A 487 -57.01 -14.14 112.65
CA ILE A 487 -58.09 -13.66 113.54
C ILE A 487 -58.31 -14.62 114.70
N ALA A 488 -58.23 -15.95 114.49
CA ALA A 488 -58.34 -16.91 115.58
C ALA A 488 -57.22 -16.73 116.62
N GLN A 489 -55.98 -16.54 116.18
CA GLN A 489 -54.84 -16.23 117.05
C GLN A 489 -55.03 -14.92 117.81
N VAL A 490 -55.43 -13.84 117.13
CA VAL A 490 -55.71 -12.54 117.78
C VAL A 490 -56.85 -12.67 118.80
N LEU A 491 -57.89 -13.46 118.52
CA LEU A 491 -58.97 -13.72 119.46
C LEU A 491 -58.52 -14.55 120.67
N GLU A 492 -57.60 -15.49 120.50
CA GLU A 492 -56.96 -16.19 121.62
C GLU A 492 -56.08 -15.26 122.45
N GLU A 493 -55.27 -14.39 121.82
CA GLU A 493 -54.50 -13.35 122.50
C GLU A 493 -55.43 -12.40 123.28
N MET A 494 -56.56 -12.01 122.70
CA MET A 494 -57.58 -11.19 123.34
C MET A 494 -58.27 -11.90 124.51
N ARG A 495 -58.57 -13.20 124.37
CA ARG A 495 -59.08 -14.05 125.47
C ARG A 495 -58.07 -14.17 126.60
N LEU A 496 -56.78 -14.36 126.27
CA LEU A 496 -55.69 -14.39 127.23
C LEU A 496 -55.52 -13.02 127.92
N ASN A 497 -55.65 -11.91 127.19
CA ASN A 497 -55.62 -10.55 127.76
C ASN A 497 -56.84 -10.28 128.65
N ARG A 498 -58.05 -10.71 128.27
CA ARG A 498 -59.25 -10.63 129.12
C ARG A 498 -59.16 -11.56 130.34
N ALA A 499 -58.56 -12.75 130.22
CA ALA A 499 -58.32 -13.65 131.34
C ALA A 499 -57.24 -13.12 132.31
N LYS A 500 -56.26 -12.36 131.81
CA LYS A 500 -55.29 -11.60 132.61
C LYS A 500 -55.91 -10.35 133.26
N GLN A 501 -56.94 -9.75 132.67
CA GLN A 501 -57.68 -8.61 133.25
C GLN A 501 -58.83 -9.03 134.20
N GLY A 502 -59.30 -10.29 134.15
CA GLY A 502 -60.30 -10.87 135.06
C GLY A 502 -59.71 -11.62 136.27
N ARG A 503 -58.40 -11.56 136.47
CA ARG A 503 -57.71 -11.87 137.74
C ARG A 503 -57.15 -10.58 138.32
N ALA A 504 -58.06 -9.75 138.81
CA ALA A 504 -57.84 -8.67 139.77
C ALA A 504 -59.06 -8.62 140.69
#